data_AF-A0A7J0ABW9-F1
#
_entry.id   AF-A0A7J0ABW9-F1
#
_cell.length_a   1.000
_cell.length_b   1.000
_cell.length_c   1.000
_cell.angle_alpha   90.00
_cell.angle_beta   90.00
_cell.angle_gamma   90.00
#
_symmetry.space_group_name_H-M   'P 1'
#
loop_
_entity.id
_entity.type
_entity.pdbx_description
1 polymer ?
#
loop_
_entity_poly.entity_id
_entity_poly.type
_entity_poly.pdbx_seq_one_letter_code
_entity_poly.pdbx_strand_id
1 'polypeptide(L)'
;MRKSGRKPTCCQCAKCQSQCHTPCLGTPEDIVKLIEAGYKDRLSPTEWAVGMITGVCSEPVYMIQANIENGYCTFFRDGKCELHDKGLKPTEGKLSHHSIKIDNFNPKKSLSWLIAKEWLDEKSAHIGKIIIYMQK
;
A
#
# COMPACT_ATOMS: atom_id res chain seq x y z
N MET A 1 0.17 -1.62 12.37
CA MET A 1 0.75 -0.25 12.27
C MET A 1 1.75 0.16 13.37
N ARG A 2 1.40 0.24 14.67
CA ARG A 2 2.34 0.66 15.75
C ARG A 2 3.70 -0.09 15.77
N LYS A 3 3.73 -1.31 15.25
CA LYS A 3 4.92 -2.19 15.18
C LYS A 3 6.05 -1.67 14.26
N SER A 4 5.75 -0.82 13.27
CA SER A 4 6.80 -0.23 12.42
C SER A 4 7.58 0.89 13.13
N GLY A 5 6.98 1.52 14.16
CA GLY A 5 7.55 2.69 14.84
C GLY A 5 7.61 3.97 13.99
N ARG A 6 7.00 3.98 12.80
CA ARG A 6 7.01 5.13 11.89
C ARG A 6 5.89 6.11 12.21
N LYS A 7 6.20 7.40 12.08
CA LYS A 7 5.22 8.50 12.18
C LYS A 7 4.71 8.85 10.77
N PRO A 8 3.48 9.39 10.66
CA PRO A 8 2.98 9.90 9.40
C PRO A 8 3.92 10.94 8.78
N THR A 9 4.07 10.92 7.47
CA THR A 9 4.86 11.91 6.72
C THR A 9 4.09 12.41 5.50
N CYS A 10 4.46 13.61 5.03
CA CYS A 10 3.92 14.20 3.82
C CYS A 10 5.02 14.25 2.74
N CYS A 11 4.62 14.01 1.48
CA CYS A 11 5.55 13.97 0.34
C CYS A 11 5.92 15.40 -0.12
N GLN A 12 6.63 16.17 0.70
CA GLN A 12 6.98 17.57 0.40
C GLN A 12 8.27 17.75 -0.41
N CYS A 13 9.19 16.78 -0.42
CA CYS A 13 10.45 16.86 -1.17
C CYS A 13 10.46 15.93 -2.39
N ALA A 14 11.25 16.28 -3.42
CA ALA A 14 11.34 15.50 -4.66
C ALA A 14 11.65 14.00 -4.46
N LYS A 15 12.49 13.66 -3.46
CA LYS A 15 12.80 12.25 -3.12
C LYS A 15 11.60 11.49 -2.55
N CYS A 16 10.75 12.15 -1.78
CA CYS A 16 9.52 11.52 -1.31
C CYS A 16 8.51 11.36 -2.45
N GLN A 17 8.45 12.33 -3.36
CA GLN A 17 7.55 12.34 -4.51
C GLN A 17 7.92 11.25 -5.53
N SER A 18 9.22 11.02 -5.75
CA SER A 18 9.70 9.97 -6.65
C SER A 18 9.33 8.56 -6.20
N GLN A 19 8.99 8.34 -4.91
CA GLN A 19 8.48 7.05 -4.46
C GLN A 19 7.14 6.67 -5.11
N CYS A 20 6.39 7.64 -5.66
CA CYS A 20 5.14 7.38 -6.38
C CYS A 20 5.34 6.67 -7.73
N HIS A 21 6.57 6.42 -8.19
CA HIS A 21 6.81 5.47 -9.28
C HIS A 21 6.30 4.05 -8.96
N THR A 22 6.21 3.72 -7.68
CA THR A 22 5.64 2.46 -7.21
C THR A 22 4.40 2.77 -6.36
N PRO A 23 3.24 2.22 -6.71
CA PRO A 23 2.05 2.30 -5.86
C PRO A 23 2.35 1.82 -4.44
N CYS A 24 1.99 2.63 -3.45
CA CYS A 24 2.16 2.24 -2.05
C CYS A 24 1.11 1.18 -1.66
N LEU A 25 1.49 0.27 -0.78
CA LEU A 25 0.64 -0.79 -0.24
C LEU A 25 -0.44 -0.23 0.69
N GLY A 26 -1.65 -0.76 0.55
CA GLY A 26 -2.77 -0.55 1.46
C GLY A 26 -3.09 -1.81 2.24
N THR A 27 -3.65 -1.64 3.44
CA THR A 27 -4.31 -2.75 4.14
C THR A 27 -5.65 -3.08 3.44
N PRO A 28 -6.28 -4.24 3.71
CA PRO A 28 -7.62 -4.49 3.21
C PRO A 28 -8.63 -3.38 3.56
N GLU A 29 -8.52 -2.78 4.75
CA GLU A 29 -9.35 -1.64 5.14
C GLU A 29 -9.11 -0.40 4.27
N ASP A 30 -7.85 -0.07 3.95
CA ASP A 30 -7.55 1.04 3.04
C ASP A 30 -8.17 0.83 1.67
N ILE A 31 -8.12 -0.40 1.14
CA ILE A 31 -8.67 -0.73 -0.17
C ILE A 31 -10.18 -0.63 -0.18
N VAL A 32 -10.86 -1.12 0.87
CA VAL A 32 -12.32 -0.93 1.01
C VAL A 32 -12.67 0.55 0.97
N LYS A 33 -11.95 1.40 1.70
CA LYS A 33 -12.19 2.86 1.69
C LYS A 33 -11.98 3.48 0.31
N LEU A 34 -10.99 3.01 -0.46
CA LEU A 34 -10.77 3.49 -1.83
C LEU A 34 -11.88 3.08 -2.78
N ILE A 35 -12.35 1.83 -2.69
CA ILE A 35 -13.47 1.33 -3.49
C ILE A 35 -14.76 2.10 -3.15
N GLU A 36 -15.07 2.25 -1.87
CA GLU A 36 -16.26 2.98 -1.38
C GLU A 36 -16.21 4.47 -1.75
N ALA A 37 -15.00 5.04 -1.89
CA ALA A 37 -14.80 6.40 -2.39
C ALA A 37 -14.84 6.55 -3.93
N GLY A 38 -15.15 5.47 -4.66
CA GLY A 38 -15.34 5.49 -6.12
C GLY A 38 -14.07 5.30 -6.95
N TYR A 39 -12.97 4.80 -6.36
CA TYR A 39 -11.71 4.60 -7.09
C TYR A 39 -11.47 3.16 -7.56
N LYS A 40 -12.49 2.31 -7.56
CA LYS A 40 -12.36 0.89 -7.92
C LYS A 40 -11.61 0.67 -9.25
N ASP A 41 -11.95 1.41 -10.30
CA ASP A 41 -11.39 1.25 -11.65
C ASP A 41 -9.89 1.61 -11.75
N ARG A 42 -9.35 2.21 -10.69
CA ARG A 42 -7.93 2.57 -10.55
C ARG A 42 -7.15 1.56 -9.72
N LEU A 43 -7.76 0.43 -9.38
CA LEU A 43 -7.19 -0.64 -8.60
C LEU A 43 -7.17 -1.94 -9.40
N SER A 44 -6.16 -2.78 -9.17
CA SER A 44 -6.03 -4.09 -9.80
C SER A 44 -5.59 -5.16 -8.80
N PRO A 45 -5.95 -6.43 -9.02
CA PRO A 45 -5.29 -7.56 -8.38
C PRO A 45 -3.78 -7.52 -8.62
N THR A 46 -3.00 -7.88 -7.61
CA THR A 46 -1.54 -7.86 -7.66
C THR A 46 -0.93 -8.99 -6.83
N GLU A 47 0.09 -9.62 -7.39
CA GLU A 47 0.94 -10.59 -6.71
C GLU A 47 2.16 -9.89 -6.11
N TRP A 48 2.18 -9.74 -4.79
CA TRP A 48 3.30 -9.09 -4.10
C TRP A 48 4.36 -10.13 -3.71
N ALA A 49 5.47 -10.16 -4.43
CA ALA A 49 6.54 -11.16 -4.28
C ALA A 49 7.75 -10.72 -3.41
N VAL A 50 7.76 -9.48 -2.90
CA VAL A 50 8.91 -8.97 -2.10
C VAL A 50 9.13 -9.78 -0.82
N GLY A 51 8.06 -10.36 -0.25
CA GLY A 51 8.17 -11.26 0.89
C GLY A 51 8.97 -12.53 0.60
N MET A 52 8.87 -13.06 -0.62
CA MET A 52 9.66 -14.22 -1.06
C MET A 52 11.13 -13.87 -1.22
N ILE A 53 11.42 -12.73 -1.87
CA ILE A 53 12.78 -12.23 -2.09
C ILE A 53 13.49 -11.98 -0.75
N THR A 54 12.75 -11.54 0.27
CA THR A 54 13.27 -11.27 1.62
C THR A 54 13.21 -12.46 2.57
N GLY A 55 12.72 -13.62 2.11
CA GLY A 55 12.66 -14.86 2.88
C GLY A 55 11.66 -14.87 4.04
N VAL A 56 10.62 -14.02 3.99
CA VAL A 56 9.59 -13.94 5.05
C VAL A 56 8.32 -14.72 4.74
N CYS A 57 8.12 -15.10 3.48
CA CYS A 57 7.07 -16.02 3.02
C CYS A 57 7.57 -16.86 1.83
N SER A 58 6.95 -18.00 1.57
CA SER A 58 7.31 -18.91 0.46
C SER A 58 6.52 -18.67 -0.82
N GLU A 59 5.39 -17.96 -0.73
CA GLU A 59 4.45 -17.70 -1.83
C GLU A 59 4.16 -16.19 -1.92
N PRO A 60 3.72 -15.69 -3.10
CA PRO A 60 3.33 -14.29 -3.24
C PRO A 60 2.10 -13.98 -2.39
N VAL A 61 2.04 -12.75 -1.86
CA VAL A 61 0.83 -12.27 -1.18
C VAL A 61 -0.09 -11.64 -2.21
N TYR A 62 -1.26 -12.25 -2.43
CA TYR A 62 -2.31 -11.70 -3.28
C TYR A 62 -3.00 -10.52 -2.60
N MET A 63 -3.06 -9.39 -3.30
CA MET A 63 -3.69 -8.17 -2.78
C MET A 63 -4.24 -7.30 -3.90
N ILE A 64 -4.91 -6.20 -3.53
CA ILE A 64 -5.34 -5.17 -4.47
C ILE A 64 -4.45 -3.94 -4.30
N GLN A 65 -3.93 -3.41 -5.40
CA GLN A 65 -3.11 -2.20 -5.40
C GLN A 65 -3.61 -1.18 -6.42
N ALA A 66 -3.17 0.07 -6.26
CA ALA A 66 -3.43 1.10 -7.26
C ALA A 66 -2.66 0.82 -8.55
N ASN A 67 -3.26 1.19 -9.68
CA ASN A 67 -2.69 1.00 -11.00
C ASN A 67 -1.47 1.90 -11.24
N ILE A 68 -0.62 1.49 -12.18
CA ILE A 68 0.45 2.33 -12.73
C ILE A 68 -0.04 2.93 -14.05
N GLU A 69 0.05 4.25 -14.17
CA GLU A 69 -0.23 5.05 -15.36
C GLU A 69 1.01 5.89 -15.68
N ASN A 70 1.50 5.80 -16.92
CA ASN A 70 2.66 6.58 -17.39
C ASN A 70 3.91 6.46 -16.48
N GLY A 71 4.14 5.28 -15.90
CA GLY A 71 5.28 5.01 -15.02
C GLY A 71 5.15 5.55 -13.59
N TYR A 72 3.96 6.00 -13.19
CA TYR A 72 3.66 6.44 -11.83
C TYR A 72 2.37 5.79 -11.31
N CYS A 73 2.19 5.77 -10.00
CA CYS A 73 0.91 5.47 -9.39
C CYS A 73 -0.18 6.37 -9.99
N THR A 74 -1.32 5.79 -10.36
CA THR A 74 -2.48 6.50 -10.92
C THR A 74 -2.88 7.74 -10.12
N PHE A 75 -2.73 7.72 -8.79
CA PHE A 75 -3.05 8.83 -7.88
C PHE A 75 -1.99 9.95 -7.82
N PHE A 76 -0.93 9.87 -8.61
CA PHE A 76 0.11 10.89 -8.68
C PHE A 76 -0.28 12.00 -9.67
N ARG A 77 -0.34 13.23 -9.16
CA ARG A 77 -0.67 14.45 -9.92
C ARG A 77 0.21 15.58 -9.40
N ASP A 78 0.90 16.28 -10.28
CA ASP A 78 1.67 17.50 -10.00
C ASP A 78 2.62 17.40 -8.78
N GLY A 79 3.35 16.28 -8.67
CA GLY A 79 4.29 16.07 -7.57
C GLY A 79 3.64 15.65 -6.25
N LYS A 80 2.32 15.42 -6.18
CA LYS A 80 1.63 14.99 -4.96
C LYS A 80 0.67 13.83 -5.24
N CYS A 81 0.37 13.08 -4.18
CA CYS A 81 -0.69 12.08 -4.22
C CYS A 81 -2.05 12.77 -3.95
N GLU A 82 -3.00 12.66 -4.88
CA GLU A 82 -4.33 13.30 -4.75
C GLU A 82 -5.14 12.78 -3.55
N LEU A 83 -4.81 11.59 -3.04
CA LEU A 83 -5.48 10.97 -1.89
C LEU A 83 -5.03 11.55 -0.55
N HIS A 84 -3.99 12.38 -0.54
CA HIS A 84 -3.39 12.90 0.68
C HIS A 84 -4.39 13.74 1.50
N ASP A 85 -5.03 14.71 0.84
CA ASP A 85 -5.92 15.66 1.51
C ASP A 85 -7.32 15.07 1.74
N LYS A 86 -7.60 13.91 1.14
CA LYS A 86 -8.84 13.14 1.32
C LYS A 86 -8.76 12.15 2.49
N GLY A 87 -7.60 12.00 3.13
CA GLY A 87 -7.38 10.97 4.16
C GLY A 87 -7.35 9.53 3.64
N LEU A 88 -7.38 9.34 2.32
CA LEU A 88 -7.52 8.04 1.65
C LEU A 88 -6.18 7.44 1.20
N LYS A 89 -5.05 8.14 1.42
CA LYS A 89 -3.73 7.61 1.07
C LYS A 89 -3.51 6.25 1.76
N PRO A 90 -3.07 5.20 1.03
CA PRO A 90 -2.82 3.91 1.65
C PRO A 90 -1.81 3.98 2.79
N THR A 91 -1.91 3.03 3.71
CA THR A 91 -1.15 2.99 4.95
C THR A 91 0.36 3.04 4.74
N GLU A 92 0.91 2.33 3.76
CA GLU A 92 2.35 2.41 3.48
C GLU A 92 2.74 3.83 3.09
N GLY A 93 1.99 4.44 2.19
CA GLY A 93 2.24 5.79 1.73
C GLY A 93 2.13 6.84 2.83
N LYS A 94 1.23 6.66 3.80
CA LYS A 94 1.10 7.55 4.97
C LYS A 94 2.35 7.52 5.86
N LEU A 95 3.02 6.37 5.97
CA LEU A 95 4.14 6.16 6.89
C LEU A 95 5.52 6.11 6.20
N SER A 96 5.57 6.01 4.88
CA SER A 96 6.82 5.90 4.14
C SER A 96 7.56 7.24 4.08
N HIS A 97 8.88 7.19 4.27
CA HIS A 97 9.78 8.33 4.13
C HIS A 97 11.00 7.89 3.31
N HIS A 98 11.53 8.77 2.46
CA HIS A 98 12.67 8.45 1.57
C HIS A 98 13.96 8.04 2.30
N SER A 99 14.05 8.22 3.62
CA SER A 99 15.17 7.76 4.43
C SER A 99 15.09 6.23 4.62
N ILE A 100 16.10 5.51 4.14
CA ILE A 100 16.27 4.10 4.45
C ILE A 100 16.73 4.00 5.91
N LYS A 101 15.96 3.31 6.75
CA LYS A 101 16.30 3.04 8.15
C LYS A 101 16.55 1.54 8.32
N ILE A 102 17.33 1.16 9.33
CA ILE A 102 17.71 -0.23 9.63
C ILE A 102 16.49 -1.14 9.84
N ASP A 103 15.35 -0.55 10.22
CA ASP A 103 14.06 -1.23 10.37
C ASP A 103 13.49 -1.78 9.04
N ASN A 104 13.93 -1.28 7.88
CA ASN A 104 13.57 -1.84 6.56
C ASN A 104 14.08 -3.28 6.40
N PHE A 105 15.17 -3.64 7.06
CA PHE A 105 15.79 -4.98 6.96
C PHE A 105 15.34 -5.93 8.07
N ASN A 106 14.52 -5.46 9.03
CA ASN A 106 13.94 -6.31 10.06
C ASN A 106 12.49 -6.64 9.68
N PRO A 107 12.16 -7.90 9.33
CA PRO A 107 10.79 -8.30 8.99
C PRO A 107 9.74 -7.89 10.03
N LYS A 108 10.09 -7.89 11.33
CA LYS A 108 9.14 -7.50 12.40
C LYS A 108 8.76 -6.01 12.35
N LYS A 109 9.57 -5.18 11.69
CA LYS A 109 9.38 -3.73 11.56
C LYS A 109 9.14 -3.26 10.12
N SER A 110 9.43 -4.11 9.13
CA SER A 110 9.19 -3.83 7.71
C SER A 110 7.73 -3.42 7.49
N LEU A 111 7.54 -2.18 7.07
CA LEU A 111 6.21 -1.59 6.87
C LEU A 111 5.44 -2.38 5.81
N SER A 112 6.09 -2.67 4.68
CA SER A 112 5.51 -3.41 3.57
C SER A 112 5.07 -4.80 3.99
N TRP A 113 5.90 -5.54 4.74
CA TRP A 113 5.53 -6.86 5.26
C TRP A 113 4.41 -6.80 6.31
N LEU A 114 4.44 -5.79 7.19
CA LEU A 114 3.38 -5.63 8.19
C LEU A 114 2.01 -5.40 7.55
N ILE A 115 1.95 -4.69 6.42
CA ILE A 115 0.73 -4.48 5.63
C ILE A 115 0.37 -5.74 4.85
N ALA A 116 1.32 -6.35 4.16
CA ALA A 116 1.09 -7.58 3.39
C ALA A 116 0.50 -8.70 4.27
N LYS A 117 0.96 -8.84 5.51
CA LYS A 117 0.37 -9.81 6.45
C LYS A 117 -1.10 -9.61 6.77
N GLU A 118 -1.63 -8.39 6.67
CA GLU A 118 -3.06 -8.16 6.88
C GLU A 118 -3.91 -8.78 5.75
N TRP A 119 -3.32 -9.03 4.58
CA TRP A 119 -3.96 -9.74 3.47
C TRP A 119 -3.98 -11.26 3.64
N LEU A 120 -3.19 -11.79 4.58
CA LEU A 120 -3.14 -13.22 4.89
C LEU A 120 -4.15 -13.64 5.97
N ASP A 121 -4.91 -12.68 6.53
CA ASP A 121 -5.93 -12.98 7.53
C ASP A 121 -7.24 -13.42 6.86
N GLU A 122 -7.46 -14.73 6.78
CA GLU A 122 -8.68 -15.34 6.25
C GLU A 122 -9.97 -14.88 6.96
N LYS A 123 -9.86 -14.38 8.20
CA LYS A 123 -11.00 -13.87 8.98
C LYS A 123 -11.28 -12.39 8.75
N SER A 124 -10.50 -11.73 7.89
CA SER A 124 -10.67 -10.31 7.59
C SER A 124 -11.97 -10.05 6.84
N ALA A 125 -12.92 -9.42 7.52
CA ALA A 125 -14.19 -8.98 6.91
C ALA A 125 -13.96 -8.02 5.72
N HIS A 126 -12.86 -7.25 5.73
CA HIS A 126 -12.52 -6.34 4.64
C HIS A 126 -12.09 -7.09 3.37
N ILE A 127 -11.37 -8.21 3.48
CA ILE A 127 -11.03 -9.05 2.32
C ILE A 127 -12.32 -9.63 1.70
N GLY A 128 -13.24 -10.12 2.54
CA GLY A 128 -14.56 -10.58 2.08
C GLY A 128 -15.32 -9.49 1.31
N LYS A 129 -15.35 -8.25 1.81
CA LYS A 129 -15.94 -7.11 1.10
C LYS A 129 -15.27 -6.84 -0.25
N ILE A 130 -13.94 -6.85 -0.30
CA ILE A 130 -13.18 -6.61 -1.54
C ILE A 130 -13.55 -7.65 -2.59
N ILE A 131 -13.59 -8.94 -2.24
CA ILE A 131 -13.97 -10.01 -3.17
C ILE A 131 -15.36 -9.71 -3.79
N ILE A 132 -16.34 -9.34 -2.96
CA ILE A 132 -17.69 -8.98 -3.43
C ILE A 132 -17.64 -7.76 -4.38
N TYR A 133 -16.87 -6.72 -4.03
CA TYR A 133 -16.77 -5.52 -4.86
C TYR A 133 -16.07 -5.76 -6.20
N MET A 134 -15.07 -6.62 -6.23
CA MET A 134 -14.28 -6.91 -7.43
C MET A 134 -14.96 -7.90 -8.39
N GLN A 135 -15.98 -8.63 -7.94
CA GLN A 135 -16.79 -9.53 -8.77
C GLN A 135 -17.97 -8.84 -9.48
N LYS A 136 -18.40 -7.68 -8.96
CA LYS A 136 -19.44 -6.83 -9.57
C LYS A 136 -18.82 -5.87 -10.57
#